data_AF-A0A329T7Z8-F1
#
_entry.id   AF-A0A329T7Z8-F1
#
_cell.length_a   1.000
_cell.length_b   1.000
_cell.length_c   1.000
_cell.angle_alpha   90.00
_cell.angle_beta   90.00
_cell.angle_gamma   90.00
#
_symmetry.space_group_name_H-M   'P 1'
#
loop_
_entity.id
_entity.type
_entity.pdbx_description
1 polymer ?
#
loop_
_entity_poly.entity_id
_entity_poly.type
_entity_poly.pdbx_seq_one_letter_code
_entity_poly.pdbx_strand_id
1 'polypeptide(L)' 'MTAVGIDAIEIRSGKLKLDLPNTFAPEKGDDPEKYTKGLGLTNSSFPD' A
#
# COMPACT_ATOMS: atom_id res chain seq x y z
N MET A 1 38.59 -5.21 2.67
CA MET A 1 37.54 -4.67 1.78
C MET A 1 36.71 -3.70 2.58
N THR A 2 36.45 -2.51 2.05
CA THR A 2 35.55 -1.52 2.68
C THR A 2 34.11 -2.02 2.55
N ALA A 3 33.35 -2.01 3.64
CA ALA A 3 31.94 -2.41 3.59
C ALA A 3 31.12 -1.38 2.79
N VAL A 4 30.25 -1.85 1.91
CA VAL A 4 29.39 -1.02 1.06
C VAL A 4 27.96 -1.53 1.21
N GLY A 5 27.02 -0.65 1.54
CA GLY A 5 25.63 -1.01 1.79
C GLY A 5 24.84 0.15 2.38
N ILE A 6 23.56 -0.10 2.64
CA ILE A 6 22.69 0.84 3.36
C ILE A 6 22.99 0.73 4.84
N ASP A 7 23.37 1.84 5.45
CA ASP A 7 23.68 1.91 6.89
C ASP A 7 22.40 2.02 7.75
N ALA A 8 21.38 2.75 7.27
CA ALA A 8 20.07 2.86 7.93
C ALA A 8 18.93 3.26 6.97
N ILE A 9 17.69 2.90 7.34
CA ILE A 9 16.44 3.35 6.68
C ILE A 9 15.40 3.66 7.77
N GLU A 10 14.67 4.77 7.58
CA GLU A 10 13.45 5.07 8.32
C GLU A 10 12.27 5.17 7.34
N ILE A 11 11.14 4.54 7.68
CA ILE A 11 9.90 4.61 6.91
C ILE A 11 8.83 5.20 7.81
N ARG A 12 8.23 6.31 7.37
CA ARG A 12 7.06 6.92 8.01
C ARG A 12 5.89 6.86 7.04
N SER A 13 4.77 6.34 7.55
CA SER A 13 3.49 6.29 6.85
C SER A 13 2.42 6.86 7.77
N GLY A 14 1.40 7.47 7.19
CA GLY A 14 0.24 7.92 7.96
C GLY A 14 -0.46 6.76 8.66
N LYS A 15 -1.18 7.06 9.73
CA LYS A 15 -1.87 6.04 10.55
C LYS A 15 -3.14 5.52 9.88
N LEU A 16 -3.73 6.33 9.00
CA LEU A 16 -4.99 6.04 8.34
C LEU A 16 -4.77 5.13 7.13
N LYS A 17 -5.67 4.16 6.94
CA LYS A 17 -5.61 3.18 5.87
C LYS A 17 -6.95 3.08 5.16
N LEU A 18 -6.93 3.10 3.85
CA LEU A 18 -8.08 2.83 2.99
C LEU A 18 -8.02 1.36 2.51
N ASP A 19 -9.10 0.61 2.73
CA ASP A 19 -9.26 -0.73 2.17
C ASP A 19 -9.54 -0.62 0.66
N LEU A 20 -8.60 -1.14 -0.15
CA LEU A 20 -8.70 -1.06 -1.60
C LEU A 20 -9.75 -2.02 -2.18
N PRO A 21 -9.73 -3.34 -1.89
CA PRO A 21 -10.73 -4.26 -2.45
C PRO A 21 -12.15 -4.06 -1.91
N ASN A 22 -12.33 -3.76 -0.63
CA ASN A 22 -13.66 -3.79 -0.02
C ASN A 22 -14.29 -2.40 0.15
N THR A 23 -13.52 -1.32 0.14
CA THR A 23 -14.06 0.05 0.25
C THR A 23 -13.86 0.83 -1.03
N PHE A 24 -12.65 0.86 -1.58
CA PHE A 24 -12.37 1.68 -2.76
C PHE A 24 -12.93 1.08 -4.06
N ALA A 25 -12.81 -0.24 -4.25
CA ALA A 25 -13.27 -0.89 -5.48
C ALA A 25 -14.77 -0.72 -5.74
N PRO A 26 -15.67 -0.93 -4.75
CA PRO A 26 -17.11 -0.69 -4.93
C PRO A 26 -17.43 0.77 -5.32
N GLU A 27 -16.78 1.74 -4.69
CA GLU A 27 -16.98 3.18 -4.97
C GLU A 27 -16.46 3.59 -6.37
N LYS A 28 -15.55 2.81 -6.95
CA LYS A 28 -15.05 3.00 -8.31
C LYS A 28 -15.76 2.15 -9.36
N GLY A 29 -16.63 1.23 -8.94
CA GLY A 29 -17.22 0.24 -9.84
C GLY A 29 -16.19 -0.76 -10.39
N ASP A 30 -15.09 -0.95 -9.67
CA ASP A 30 -14.02 -1.88 -10.02
C ASP A 30 -14.23 -3.24 -9.33
N ASP A 31 -13.73 -4.31 -9.95
CA ASP A 31 -13.68 -5.64 -9.33
C ASP A 31 -12.65 -5.65 -8.17
N PRO A 32 -13.02 -6.10 -6.95
CA PRO A 32 -12.07 -6.28 -5.85
C PRO A 32 -10.82 -7.11 -6.20
N GLU A 33 -10.92 -8.07 -7.11
CA GLU A 33 -9.78 -8.89 -7.57
C GLU A 33 -8.73 -8.09 -8.33
N LYS A 34 -9.11 -6.95 -8.94
CA LYS A 34 -8.19 -6.01 -9.61
C LYS A 34 -7.10 -5.55 -8.64
N TYR A 35 -7.48 -5.19 -7.42
CA TYR A 35 -6.54 -4.67 -6.42
C TYR A 35 -5.75 -5.79 -5.74
N THR A 36 -6.37 -6.94 -5.49
CA THR A 36 -5.71 -8.06 -4.79
C THR A 36 -4.86 -8.91 -5.74
N LYS A 37 -5.46 -9.72 -6.62
CA LYS A 37 -4.71 -10.59 -7.54
C LYS A 37 -4.03 -9.80 -8.66
N GLY A 38 -4.66 -8.72 -9.12
CA GLY A 38 -4.12 -7.90 -10.21
C GLY A 38 -2.90 -7.07 -9.78
N LEU A 39 -2.97 -6.40 -8.63
CA LEU A 39 -1.93 -5.45 -8.17
C LEU A 39 -1.17 -5.90 -6.91
N GLY A 40 -1.67 -6.89 -6.17
CA GLY A 40 -1.06 -7.32 -4.90
C GLY A 40 -1.31 -6.36 -3.74
N LEU A 41 -2.28 -5.46 -3.86
CA LEU A 41 -2.55 -4.38 -2.90
C LEU A 41 -3.78 -4.70 -2.05
N THR A 42 -3.66 -4.45 -0.75
CA THR A 42 -4.76 -4.64 0.23
C THR A 42 -5.24 -3.31 0.81
N ASN A 43 -4.34 -2.35 0.96
CA ASN A 43 -4.65 -1.04 1.50
C ASN A 43 -3.74 0.03 0.93
N SER A 44 -4.21 1.27 1.00
CA SER A 44 -3.41 2.47 0.73
C SER A 44 -3.35 3.35 1.97
N SER A 45 -2.20 3.96 2.25
CA SER A 45 -2.06 4.91 3.35
C SER A 45 -2.74 6.23 2.97
N PHE A 46 -3.48 6.80 3.91
CA PHE A 46 -3.89 8.20 3.85
C PHE A 46 -2.93 9.07 4.65
N PRO A 47 -2.77 10.35 4.29
CA PRO A 47 -2.11 11.33 5.15
C PRO A 47 -2.95 11.50 6.43
N ASP A 48 -2.27 11.56 7.57
CA ASP A 48 -2.85 11.90 8.88
C ASP A 48 -2.73 13.39 9.20
#